data_AF-E5VK17-F1
#
_entry.id   AF-E5VK17-F1
#
_cell.length_a   1.000
_cell.length_b   1.000
_cell.length_c   1.000
_cell.angle_alpha   90.00
_cell.angle_beta   90.00
_cell.angle_gamma   90.00
#
_symmetry.space_group_name_H-M   'P 1'
#
loop_
_entity.id
_entity.type
_entity.pdbx_description
1 polymer ?
#
loop_
_entity_poly.entity_id
_entity_poly.type
_entity_poly.pdbx_seq_one_letter_code
_entity_poly.pdbx_strand_id
1 'polypeptide(L)'
;MKDEMVCLEPFDWRYSTAIVGLRKYLEWLGTEEPELIITEDTLEYNRKYLNKSEFLKFAEYYFKDDMHHIEIENKLKEKNPTEDQINIVNEKMKANTILKNKFKKIKFDGHNQDEIQNIIDQNREEIICETFRNKNNLYKNYCNPNQLFKDKQECCRLNGYYIDMPKKGKSISYAFDKSNYVGNDIPEFDFIPFAFSGCREKFFINDNVDLNRLQKTNNQWTRTVKSQMEEAKQKNERVNTKRIFIDCLIEAKDFLQSDIEIIVKKPERAYFETLYLRKESLEILKNMESYYKAFCFSIKISDDYWINILNEVF
;
A
#
# COMPACT_ATOMS: atom_id res chain seq x y z
N MET A 1 15.39 6.46 -28.98
CA MET A 1 14.06 5.94 -28.58
C MET A 1 14.14 4.60 -27.86
N LYS A 2 14.97 3.61 -28.27
CA LYS A 2 15.16 2.37 -27.49
C LYS A 2 15.96 2.54 -26.19
N ASP A 3 16.85 3.53 -26.10
CA ASP A 3 17.76 3.71 -24.94
C ASP A 3 17.10 4.21 -23.65
N GLU A 4 15.78 4.44 -23.64
CA GLU A 4 15.03 4.89 -22.45
C GLU A 4 13.94 3.91 -22.02
N MET A 5 13.77 2.79 -22.74
CA MET A 5 12.81 1.76 -22.37
C MET A 5 13.39 0.91 -21.24
N VAL A 6 12.60 0.74 -20.19
CA VAL A 6 12.86 -0.20 -19.09
C VAL A 6 12.00 -1.42 -19.33
N CYS A 7 12.57 -2.62 -19.13
CA CYS A 7 11.85 -3.89 -19.16
C CYS A 7 11.89 -4.52 -17.77
N LEU A 8 10.73 -4.88 -17.24
CA LEU A 8 10.58 -5.58 -15.97
C LEU A 8 9.91 -6.94 -16.15
N GLU A 9 10.50 -7.96 -15.53
CA GLU A 9 9.98 -9.32 -15.46
C GLU A 9 9.64 -9.67 -13.99
N PRO A 10 8.59 -10.47 -13.73
CA PRO A 10 8.14 -10.83 -12.39
C PRO A 10 8.99 -11.96 -11.78
N PHE A 11 10.31 -11.74 -11.64
CA PHE A 11 11.27 -12.76 -11.17
C PHE A 11 10.97 -13.32 -9.78
N ASP A 12 10.51 -12.44 -8.89
CA ASP A 12 10.05 -12.78 -7.55
C ASP A 12 8.94 -11.83 -7.14
N TRP A 13 8.30 -12.10 -5.99
CA TRP A 13 7.16 -11.31 -5.53
C TRP A 13 7.44 -9.80 -5.42
N ARG A 14 8.69 -9.35 -5.21
CA ARG A 14 9.06 -7.92 -5.14
C ARG A 14 8.94 -7.28 -6.52
N TYR A 15 9.38 -7.98 -7.56
CA TYR A 15 9.18 -7.55 -8.94
C TYR A 15 7.69 -7.62 -9.32
N SER A 16 6.99 -8.71 -8.98
CA SER A 16 5.55 -8.84 -9.22
C SER A 16 4.75 -7.70 -8.59
N THR A 17 5.04 -7.34 -7.33
CA THR A 17 4.40 -6.22 -6.63
C THR A 17 4.77 -4.87 -7.24
N ALA A 18 6.04 -4.64 -7.58
CA ALA A 18 6.46 -3.41 -8.23
C ALA A 18 5.78 -3.23 -9.58
N ILE A 19 5.70 -4.28 -10.40
CA ILE A 19 5.02 -4.28 -11.70
C ILE A 19 3.53 -3.94 -11.55
N VAL A 20 2.81 -4.59 -10.63
CA VAL A 20 1.38 -4.31 -10.40
C VAL A 20 1.16 -2.88 -9.93
N GLY A 21 1.99 -2.38 -9.01
CA GLY A 21 1.91 -1.00 -8.53
C GLY A 21 2.22 0.03 -9.61
N LEU A 22 3.27 -0.22 -10.40
CA LEU A 22 3.70 0.63 -11.51
C LEU A 22 2.66 0.65 -12.62
N ARG A 23 2.07 -0.50 -12.96
CA ARG A 23 1.01 -0.58 -13.96
C ARG A 23 -0.20 0.25 -13.57
N LYS A 24 -0.63 0.25 -12.30
CA LYS A 24 -1.71 1.13 -11.82
C LYS A 24 -1.38 2.62 -12.01
N TYR A 25 -0.12 2.99 -11.79
CA TYR A 25 0.34 4.36 -12.01
C TYR A 25 0.36 4.75 -13.50
N LEU A 26 0.89 3.88 -14.37
CA LEU A 26 0.93 4.12 -15.82
C LEU A 26 -0.47 4.17 -16.44
N GLU A 27 -1.39 3.32 -15.96
CA GLU A 27 -2.82 3.36 -16.31
C GLU A 27 -3.46 4.68 -15.85
N TRP A 28 -3.12 5.18 -14.65
CA TRP A 28 -3.60 6.47 -14.15
C TRP A 28 -3.07 7.66 -14.97
N LEU A 29 -1.83 7.58 -15.46
CA LEU A 29 -1.27 8.56 -16.39
C LEU A 29 -1.91 8.55 -17.78
N GLY A 30 -2.65 7.49 -18.13
CA GLY A 30 -3.16 7.28 -19.49
C GLY A 30 -2.06 6.96 -20.50
N THR A 31 -1.02 6.23 -20.06
CA THR A 31 0.06 5.82 -20.97
C THR A 31 -0.39 4.68 -21.87
N GLU A 32 -0.08 4.76 -23.16
CA GLU A 32 -0.47 3.78 -24.18
C GLU A 32 0.73 3.35 -25.06
N GLU A 33 0.50 2.39 -25.95
CA GLU A 33 1.49 1.99 -26.96
C GLU A 33 1.90 3.18 -27.85
N PRO A 34 3.18 3.28 -28.28
CA PRO A 34 4.26 2.32 -28.06
C PRO A 34 5.08 2.57 -26.78
N GLU A 35 4.65 3.49 -25.91
CA GLU A 35 5.42 3.93 -24.72
C GLU A 35 5.21 3.03 -23.50
N LEU A 36 4.25 2.12 -23.58
CA LEU A 36 3.94 1.03 -22.66
C LEU A 36 3.62 -0.23 -23.47
N ILE A 37 4.37 -1.31 -23.25
CA ILE A 37 4.14 -2.61 -23.85
C ILE A 37 3.96 -3.61 -22.71
N ILE A 38 2.86 -4.38 -22.75
CA ILE A 38 2.57 -5.41 -21.76
C ILE A 38 2.47 -6.74 -22.51
N THR A 39 3.41 -7.63 -22.24
CA THR A 39 3.37 -9.00 -22.74
C THR A 39 2.89 -9.94 -21.62
N GLU A 40 2.92 -11.25 -21.87
CA GLU A 40 2.64 -12.25 -20.82
C GLU A 40 3.70 -12.21 -19.71
N ASP A 41 4.96 -11.88 -20.05
CA ASP A 41 6.11 -11.99 -19.15
C ASP A 41 6.75 -10.65 -18.78
N THR A 42 6.53 -9.59 -19.57
CA THR A 42 7.23 -8.31 -19.44
C THR A 42 6.29 -7.10 -19.34
N LEU A 43 6.68 -6.15 -18.49
CA LEU A 43 6.19 -4.78 -18.50
C LEU A 43 7.31 -3.89 -19.03
N GLU A 44 7.13 -3.33 -20.22
CA GLU A 44 8.07 -2.39 -20.81
C GLU A 44 7.49 -0.98 -20.84
N TYR A 45 8.26 0.02 -20.43
CA TYR A 45 7.79 1.41 -20.41
C TYR A 45 8.96 2.40 -20.57
N ASN A 46 8.66 3.61 -21.03
CA ASN A 46 9.67 4.67 -21.10
C ASN A 46 9.98 5.24 -19.70
N ARG A 47 11.26 5.27 -19.32
CA ARG A 47 11.73 5.76 -18.01
C ARG A 47 11.30 7.19 -17.67
N LYS A 48 10.99 8.04 -18.67
CA LYS A 48 10.48 9.41 -18.47
C LYS A 48 9.26 9.47 -17.55
N TYR A 49 8.49 8.38 -17.46
CA TYR A 49 7.31 8.31 -16.59
C TYR A 49 7.64 8.18 -15.10
N LEU A 50 8.88 7.85 -14.72
CA LEU A 50 9.33 7.88 -13.32
C LEU A 50 9.62 9.30 -12.85
N ASN A 51 8.62 10.18 -12.99
CA ASN A 51 8.66 11.57 -12.56
C ASN A 51 8.17 11.67 -11.10
N LYS A 52 8.95 12.34 -10.24
CA LYS A 52 8.61 12.54 -8.83
C LYS A 52 7.28 13.30 -8.63
N SER A 53 7.02 14.36 -9.38
CA SER A 53 5.80 15.16 -9.24
C SER A 53 4.57 14.34 -9.60
N GLU A 54 4.61 13.62 -10.73
CA GLU A 54 3.50 12.75 -11.14
C GLU A 54 3.30 11.57 -10.19
N PHE A 55 4.37 10.95 -9.69
CA PHE A 55 4.29 9.94 -8.63
C PHE A 55 3.57 10.48 -7.39
N LEU A 56 3.90 11.69 -6.95
CA LEU A 56 3.28 12.28 -5.75
C LEU A 56 1.80 12.59 -5.99
N LYS A 57 1.41 13.07 -7.17
CA LYS A 57 0.00 13.24 -7.54
C LYS A 57 -0.76 11.91 -7.51
N PHE A 58 -0.15 10.84 -8.03
CA PHE A 58 -0.73 9.50 -7.94
C PHE A 58 -0.83 8.99 -6.50
N ALA A 59 0.19 9.23 -5.67
CA ALA A 59 0.17 8.86 -4.26
C ALA A 59 -0.96 9.57 -3.50
N GLU A 60 -1.17 10.86 -3.76
CA GLU A 60 -2.28 11.63 -3.23
C GLU A 60 -3.64 11.09 -3.69
N TYR A 61 -3.78 10.81 -4.99
CA TYR A 61 -5.00 10.24 -5.56
C TYR A 61 -5.33 8.87 -4.96
N TYR A 62 -4.35 7.96 -4.94
CA TYR A 62 -4.55 6.57 -4.54
C TYR A 62 -4.78 6.42 -3.04
N PHE A 63 -4.06 7.20 -2.22
CA PHE A 63 -4.13 7.18 -0.76
C PHE A 63 -4.85 8.40 -0.19
N LYS A 64 -5.83 8.96 -0.90
CA LYS A 64 -6.55 10.20 -0.51
C LYS A 64 -7.10 10.17 0.92
N ASP A 65 -7.61 9.01 1.38
CA ASP A 65 -8.19 8.84 2.72
C ASP A 65 -7.10 8.92 3.82
N ASP A 66 -5.84 8.68 3.45
CA ASP A 66 -4.69 8.79 4.34
C ASP A 66 -4.05 10.18 4.34
N MET A 67 -4.45 11.07 3.42
CA MET A 67 -3.91 12.41 3.23
C MET A 67 -4.73 13.45 4.02
N HIS A 68 -4.21 13.85 5.18
CA HIS A 68 -4.93 14.76 6.09
C HIS A 68 -5.27 16.12 5.48
N HIS A 69 -4.47 16.65 4.55
CA HIS A 69 -4.77 17.92 3.90
C HIS A 69 -5.99 17.83 2.98
N ILE A 70 -6.27 16.69 2.35
CA ILE A 70 -7.51 16.49 1.57
C ILE A 70 -8.76 16.63 2.45
N GLU A 71 -8.70 16.12 3.69
CA GLU A 71 -9.80 16.27 4.64
C GLU A 71 -9.96 17.73 5.10
N ILE A 72 -8.85 18.46 5.28
CA ILE A 72 -8.86 19.90 5.56
C ILE A 72 -9.55 20.64 4.39
N GLU A 73 -9.07 20.47 3.16
CA GLU A 73 -9.61 21.11 1.96
C GLU A 73 -11.12 20.85 1.79
N ASN A 74 -11.57 19.62 2.04
CA ASN A 74 -12.98 19.29 1.95
C ASN A 74 -13.84 20.04 2.99
N LYS A 75 -13.33 20.23 4.20
CA LYS A 75 -14.01 20.99 5.26
C LYS A 75 -13.97 22.49 5.04
N LEU A 76 -12.93 23.00 4.39
CA LEU A 76 -12.82 24.43 4.05
C LEU A 76 -13.86 24.88 3.00
N LYS A 77 -14.46 23.96 2.24
CA LYS A 77 -15.50 24.26 1.24
C LYS A 77 -16.83 24.71 1.87
N GLU A 78 -17.03 24.46 3.16
CA GLU A 78 -18.28 24.77 3.85
C GLU A 78 -18.40 26.26 4.19
N LYS A 79 -19.54 26.86 3.84
CA LYS A 79 -19.85 28.26 4.19
C LYS A 79 -20.38 28.31 5.63
N ASN A 80 -19.73 29.10 6.47
CA ASN A 80 -20.01 29.24 7.91
C ASN A 80 -19.81 27.92 8.70
N PRO A 81 -18.56 27.50 8.92
CA PRO A 81 -18.28 26.25 9.61
C PRO A 81 -18.71 26.29 11.07
N THR A 82 -19.18 25.15 11.59
CA THR A 82 -19.50 24.98 13.01
C THR A 82 -18.24 24.95 13.87
N GLU A 83 -18.39 25.15 15.19
CA GLU A 83 -17.27 25.04 16.13
C GLU A 83 -16.62 23.64 16.08
N ASP A 84 -17.42 22.58 15.92
CA ASP A 84 -16.93 21.21 15.74
C ASP A 84 -16.07 21.07 14.48
N GLN A 85 -16.48 21.69 13.37
CA GLN A 85 -15.71 21.65 12.12
C GLN A 85 -14.39 22.42 12.26
N ILE A 86 -14.44 23.57 12.92
CA ILE A 86 -13.24 24.35 13.24
C ILE A 86 -12.26 23.51 14.08
N ASN A 87 -12.77 22.81 15.09
CA ASN A 87 -11.97 21.92 15.92
C ASN A 87 -11.35 20.78 15.11
N ILE A 88 -12.13 20.09 14.27
CA ILE A 88 -11.63 18.99 13.42
C ILE A 88 -10.52 19.47 12.49
N VAL A 89 -10.69 20.62 11.83
CA VAL A 89 -9.65 21.18 10.94
C VAL A 89 -8.37 21.46 11.73
N ASN A 90 -8.47 22.12 12.89
CA ASN A 90 -7.34 22.44 13.74
C ASN A 90 -6.63 21.19 14.31
N GLU A 91 -7.34 20.10 14.54
CA GLU A 91 -6.75 18.80 14.89
C GLU A 91 -6.00 18.20 13.69
N LYS A 92 -6.59 18.20 12.50
CA LYS A 92 -5.97 17.66 11.28
C LYS A 92 -4.72 18.42 10.86
N MET A 93 -4.68 19.74 11.06
CA MET A 93 -3.49 20.57 10.86
C MET A 93 -2.29 20.13 11.71
N LYS A 94 -2.52 19.33 12.77
CA LYS A 94 -1.47 18.83 13.66
C LYS A 94 -1.27 17.31 13.55
N ALA A 95 -1.96 16.66 12.61
CA ALA A 95 -2.01 15.20 12.52
C ALA A 95 -0.66 14.55 12.23
N ASN A 96 0.27 15.27 11.58
CA ASN A 96 1.63 14.82 11.37
C ASN A 96 2.63 15.98 11.47
N THR A 97 3.92 15.64 11.49
CA THR A 97 5.01 16.61 11.67
C THR A 97 5.04 17.68 10.59
N ILE A 98 4.81 17.32 9.32
CA ILE A 98 4.85 18.29 8.21
C ILE A 98 3.73 19.32 8.34
N LEU A 99 2.49 18.90 8.58
CA LEU A 99 1.35 19.80 8.75
C LEU A 99 1.51 20.67 10.00
N LYS A 100 1.95 20.08 11.13
CA LYS A 100 2.22 20.83 12.36
C LYS A 100 3.24 21.94 12.14
N ASN A 101 4.24 21.71 11.28
CA ASN A 101 5.24 22.70 10.93
C ASN A 101 4.67 23.79 10.01
N LYS A 102 3.91 23.40 8.97
CA LYS A 102 3.31 24.35 8.01
C LYS A 102 2.25 25.25 8.67
N PHE A 103 1.47 24.71 9.60
CA PHE A 103 0.39 25.45 10.29
C PHE A 103 0.78 25.97 11.68
N LYS A 104 2.06 25.96 12.06
CA LYS A 104 2.51 26.29 13.44
C LYS A 104 2.01 27.65 13.96
N LYS A 105 1.84 28.63 13.09
CA LYS A 105 1.51 30.03 13.43
C LYS A 105 0.07 30.44 13.11
N ILE A 106 -0.72 29.52 12.56
CA ILE A 106 -2.08 29.79 12.10
C ILE A 106 -3.03 28.77 12.73
N LYS A 107 -4.26 29.20 12.99
CA LYS A 107 -5.37 28.33 13.35
C LYS A 107 -6.52 28.67 12.42
N PHE A 108 -7.34 27.68 12.13
CA PHE A 108 -8.59 27.94 11.44
C PHE A 108 -9.57 28.61 12.41
N ASP A 109 -10.14 29.74 11.99
CA ASP A 109 -11.11 30.52 12.77
C ASP A 109 -12.48 30.65 12.07
N GLY A 110 -12.65 29.92 10.95
CA GLY A 110 -13.86 29.95 10.14
C GLY A 110 -13.94 31.08 9.11
N HIS A 111 -12.94 31.96 9.05
CA HIS A 111 -12.90 33.13 8.16
C HIS A 111 -11.60 33.23 7.34
N ASN A 112 -10.57 32.46 7.69
CA ASN A 112 -9.27 32.43 7.01
C ASN A 112 -9.06 31.21 6.09
N GLN A 113 -10.11 30.74 5.42
CA GLN A 113 -10.08 29.59 4.49
C GLN A 113 -9.02 29.77 3.39
N ASP A 114 -9.00 30.93 2.74
CA ASP A 114 -8.11 31.21 1.60
C ASP A 114 -6.63 31.18 2.02
N GLU A 115 -6.31 31.67 3.23
CA GLU A 115 -4.95 31.63 3.77
C GLU A 115 -4.50 30.18 3.98
N ILE A 116 -5.37 29.34 4.55
CA ILE A 116 -5.08 27.93 4.79
C ILE A 116 -4.93 27.17 3.46
N GLN A 117 -5.82 27.41 2.50
CA GLN A 117 -5.76 26.78 1.18
C GLN A 117 -4.46 27.15 0.46
N ASN A 118 -4.07 28.41 0.49
CA ASN A 118 -2.82 28.87 -0.11
C ASN A 118 -1.58 28.21 0.53
N ILE A 119 -1.58 27.99 1.85
CA ILE A 119 -0.51 27.22 2.53
C ILE A 119 -0.46 25.78 2.01
N ILE A 120 -1.60 25.12 1.82
CA ILE A 120 -1.65 23.76 1.28
C ILE A 120 -1.10 23.76 -0.15
N ASP A 121 -1.60 24.64 -1.02
CA ASP A 121 -1.24 24.66 -2.44
C ASP A 121 0.25 24.94 -2.66
N GLN A 122 0.82 25.91 -1.94
CA GLN A 122 2.25 26.24 -2.02
C GLN A 122 3.17 25.12 -1.51
N ASN A 123 2.67 24.23 -0.65
CA ASN A 123 3.44 23.18 0.00
C ASN A 123 2.96 21.77 -0.37
N ARG A 124 2.09 21.62 -1.37
CA ARG A 124 1.33 20.39 -1.64
C ARG A 124 2.25 19.20 -1.86
N GLU A 125 3.24 19.34 -2.74
CA GLU A 125 4.20 18.25 -3.01
C GLU A 125 4.97 17.81 -1.76
N GLU A 126 5.42 18.75 -0.92
CA GLU A 126 6.14 18.43 0.32
C GLU A 126 5.23 17.75 1.34
N ILE A 127 3.99 18.24 1.49
CA ILE A 127 2.98 17.64 2.36
C ILE A 127 2.70 16.21 1.94
N ILE A 128 2.45 15.96 0.65
CA ILE A 128 2.21 14.61 0.12
C ILE A 128 3.45 13.75 0.37
N CYS A 129 4.63 14.23 -0.01
CA CYS A 129 5.86 13.45 0.06
C CYS A 129 6.17 13.02 1.49
N GLU A 130 6.15 13.94 2.45
CA GLU A 130 6.44 13.62 3.85
C GLU A 130 5.33 12.80 4.51
N THR A 131 4.06 12.99 4.13
CA THR A 131 2.95 12.16 4.61
C THR A 131 3.08 10.73 4.09
N PHE A 132 3.23 10.56 2.79
CA PHE A 132 3.40 9.25 2.15
C PHE A 132 4.64 8.52 2.66
N ARG A 133 5.77 9.22 2.77
CA ARG A 133 7.05 8.68 3.24
C ARG A 133 6.96 8.14 4.66
N ASN A 134 6.34 8.89 5.58
CA ASN A 134 6.49 8.65 7.02
C ASN A 134 5.29 8.00 7.71
N LYS A 135 4.10 8.01 7.11
CA LYS A 135 2.91 7.39 7.72
C LYS A 135 3.12 5.87 7.80
N ASN A 136 2.86 5.29 8.98
CA ASN A 136 3.21 3.89 9.29
C ASN A 136 2.48 2.85 8.42
N ASN A 137 1.35 3.20 7.79
CA ASN A 137 0.58 2.33 6.89
C ASN A 137 0.81 2.65 5.39
N LEU A 138 1.67 3.61 5.05
CA LEU A 138 2.03 3.98 3.67
C LEU A 138 3.46 3.49 3.36
N TYR A 139 4.29 4.28 2.67
CA TYR A 139 5.62 3.87 2.20
C TYR A 139 6.49 3.25 3.29
N LYS A 140 6.53 3.87 4.48
CA LYS A 140 7.28 3.38 5.65
C LYS A 140 6.92 1.95 6.07
N ASN A 141 5.69 1.51 5.79
CA ASN A 141 5.28 0.14 6.06
C ASN A 141 6.13 -0.84 5.23
N TYR A 142 6.40 -0.51 3.97
CA TYR A 142 6.99 -1.41 2.98
C TYR A 142 8.49 -1.21 2.80
N CYS A 143 8.95 0.04 2.85
CA CYS A 143 10.29 0.45 2.49
C CYS A 143 10.93 1.31 3.58
N ASN A 144 12.26 1.38 3.57
CA ASN A 144 13.01 2.35 4.35
C ASN A 144 12.69 3.78 3.84
N PRO A 145 12.10 4.65 4.67
CA PRO A 145 11.72 6.02 4.29
C PRO A 145 12.83 6.85 3.63
N ASN A 146 14.10 6.57 3.99
CA ASN A 146 15.26 7.30 3.48
C ASN A 146 15.69 6.86 2.07
N GLN A 147 14.99 5.90 1.46
CA GLN A 147 15.29 5.36 0.13
C GLN A 147 14.29 5.79 -0.96
N LEU A 148 13.19 6.45 -0.57
CA LEU A 148 12.19 6.95 -1.52
C LEU A 148 12.84 7.90 -2.53
N PHE A 149 12.61 7.64 -3.83
CA PHE A 149 13.16 8.36 -4.98
C PHE A 149 14.68 8.31 -5.15
N LYS A 150 15.37 7.40 -4.44
CA LYS A 150 16.79 7.14 -4.72
C LYS A 150 16.93 6.18 -5.90
N ASP A 151 18.00 6.41 -6.67
CA ASP A 151 18.49 5.43 -7.63
C ASP A 151 18.84 4.11 -6.94
N LYS A 152 19.05 3.06 -7.74
CA LYS A 152 19.47 1.74 -7.27
C LYS A 152 20.60 1.84 -6.24
N GLN A 153 20.40 1.18 -5.11
CA GLN A 153 21.39 1.08 -4.04
C GLN A 153 22.02 -0.32 -3.94
N GLU A 154 23.09 -0.44 -3.15
CA GLU A 154 23.70 -1.74 -2.82
C GLU A 154 22.73 -2.63 -2.00
N CYS A 155 21.92 -2.04 -1.13
CA CYS A 155 20.91 -2.76 -0.34
C CYS A 155 19.50 -2.47 -0.85
N CYS A 156 18.66 -3.50 -0.83
CA CYS A 156 17.23 -3.39 -1.12
C CYS A 156 16.57 -2.35 -0.21
N ARG A 157 15.73 -1.48 -0.78
CA ARG A 157 14.95 -0.49 -0.01
C ARG A 157 13.85 -1.09 0.86
N LEU A 158 13.42 -2.33 0.59
CA LEU A 158 12.32 -2.98 1.30
C LEU A 158 12.66 -3.32 2.75
N ASN A 159 11.69 -3.14 3.62
CA ASN A 159 11.77 -3.58 5.01
C ASN A 159 11.97 -5.11 5.07
N GLY A 160 12.86 -5.57 5.95
CA GLY A 160 13.27 -6.99 6.04
C GLY A 160 14.36 -7.39 5.05
N TYR A 161 14.58 -6.63 3.97
CA TYR A 161 15.68 -6.82 3.02
C TYR A 161 16.75 -5.70 3.11
N TYR A 162 16.38 -4.56 3.68
CA TYR A 162 17.27 -3.44 3.95
C TYR A 162 18.28 -3.76 5.04
N ILE A 163 19.54 -3.38 4.81
CA ILE A 163 20.64 -3.63 5.73
C ILE A 163 21.44 -2.34 5.95
N ASP A 164 21.70 -2.02 7.22
CA ASP A 164 22.57 -0.92 7.62
C ASP A 164 24.03 -1.31 7.35
N MET A 165 24.49 -1.09 6.11
CA MET A 165 25.81 -1.51 5.63
C MET A 165 26.97 -1.03 6.52
N PRO A 166 27.02 0.23 6.97
CA PRO A 166 28.06 0.68 7.90
C PRO A 166 28.16 -0.15 9.18
N LYS A 167 27.03 -0.64 9.72
CA LYS A 167 27.01 -1.38 10.99
C LYS A 167 27.06 -2.90 10.81
N LYS A 168 26.41 -3.41 9.78
CA LYS A 168 26.13 -4.85 9.60
C LYS A 168 26.77 -5.47 8.37
N GLY A 169 27.39 -4.67 7.49
CA GLY A 169 27.92 -5.13 6.20
C GLY A 169 29.01 -6.19 6.30
N LYS A 170 29.79 -6.21 7.39
CA LYS A 170 30.87 -7.21 7.59
C LYS A 170 30.36 -8.62 7.93
N SER A 171 29.08 -8.76 8.31
CA SER A 171 28.53 -10.04 8.77
C SER A 171 27.28 -10.45 8.00
N ILE A 172 27.08 -9.87 6.82
CA ILE A 172 25.81 -9.87 6.09
C ILE A 172 25.55 -11.16 5.30
N SER A 173 26.61 -11.88 4.96
CA SER A 173 26.62 -12.97 3.99
C SER A 173 27.32 -14.19 4.58
N TYR A 174 27.17 -15.32 3.89
CA TYR A 174 27.79 -16.58 4.27
C TYR A 174 29.30 -16.41 4.49
N ALA A 175 29.82 -17.09 5.52
CA ALA A 175 31.20 -16.98 5.99
C ALA A 175 31.63 -15.55 6.41
N PHE A 176 30.68 -14.64 6.65
CA PHE A 176 30.95 -13.23 6.98
C PHE A 176 31.77 -12.50 5.90
N ASP A 177 31.62 -12.92 4.64
CA ASP A 177 32.34 -12.34 3.51
C ASP A 177 31.41 -11.49 2.66
N LYS A 178 31.52 -10.16 2.83
CA LYS A 178 30.70 -9.16 2.13
C LYS A 178 30.69 -9.36 0.61
N SER A 179 31.75 -9.91 0.01
CA SER A 179 31.80 -10.12 -1.45
C SER A 179 30.74 -11.11 -1.95
N ASN A 180 30.23 -11.97 -1.06
CA ASN A 180 29.13 -12.91 -1.35
C ASN A 180 27.74 -12.27 -1.23
N TYR A 181 27.64 -11.01 -0.83
CA TYR A 181 26.35 -10.31 -0.73
C TYR A 181 25.87 -9.86 -2.10
N VAL A 182 24.68 -10.29 -2.49
CA VAL A 182 23.99 -9.82 -3.70
C VAL A 182 22.71 -9.11 -3.28
N GLY A 183 22.77 -7.79 -3.24
CA GLY A 183 21.60 -6.95 -3.01
C GLY A 183 20.84 -6.65 -4.31
N ASN A 184 19.52 -6.81 -4.27
CA ASN A 184 18.63 -6.47 -5.37
C ASN A 184 17.76 -5.28 -4.96
N ASP A 185 18.12 -4.09 -5.47
CA ASP A 185 17.33 -2.86 -5.36
C ASP A 185 17.12 -2.26 -6.75
N ILE A 186 15.94 -1.69 -6.98
CA ILE A 186 15.59 -0.91 -8.17
C ILE A 186 14.65 0.24 -7.79
N PRO A 187 14.66 1.38 -8.51
CA PRO A 187 13.75 2.50 -8.26
C PRO A 187 12.26 2.12 -8.22
N GLU A 188 11.86 1.14 -9.03
CA GLU A 188 10.48 0.71 -9.21
C GLU A 188 9.89 0.04 -7.96
N PHE A 189 10.74 -0.35 -7.01
CA PHE A 189 10.27 -0.82 -5.70
C PHE A 189 9.56 0.28 -4.90
N ASP A 190 9.64 1.56 -5.32
CA ASP A 190 8.80 2.62 -4.74
C ASP A 190 7.31 2.46 -5.06
N PHE A 191 6.95 1.63 -6.05
CA PHE A 191 5.55 1.37 -6.42
C PHE A 191 4.91 0.20 -5.65
N ILE A 192 5.69 -0.55 -4.88
CA ILE A 192 5.22 -1.71 -4.11
C ILE A 192 4.01 -1.38 -3.21
N PRO A 193 3.95 -0.23 -2.49
CA PRO A 193 2.79 0.10 -1.66
C PRO A 193 1.44 0.10 -2.42
N PHE A 194 1.44 0.40 -3.72
CA PHE A 194 0.22 0.48 -4.53
C PHE A 194 -0.34 -0.88 -4.96
N ALA A 195 0.47 -1.95 -4.88
CA ALA A 195 0.02 -3.30 -5.21
C ALA A 195 -0.79 -3.94 -4.08
N PHE A 196 -0.49 -3.59 -2.84
CA PHE A 196 -1.07 -4.21 -1.66
C PHE A 196 -2.47 -3.68 -1.32
N SER A 197 -3.36 -4.59 -0.90
CA SER A 197 -4.74 -4.27 -0.53
C SER A 197 -5.16 -4.99 0.76
N GLY A 198 -5.96 -4.32 1.57
CA GLY A 198 -6.46 -4.85 2.84
C GLY A 198 -6.83 -3.73 3.81
N CYS A 199 -7.19 -4.09 5.04
CA CYS A 199 -7.48 -3.12 6.09
C CYS A 199 -6.22 -2.84 6.92
N ARG A 200 -6.07 -3.49 8.09
CA ARG A 200 -4.87 -3.34 8.94
C ARG A 200 -3.71 -4.15 8.37
N GLU A 201 -3.95 -5.41 8.09
CA GLU A 201 -3.04 -6.26 7.33
C GLU A 201 -3.31 -6.06 5.84
N LYS A 202 -2.25 -6.09 5.06
CA LYS A 202 -2.27 -5.84 3.62
C LYS A 202 -1.77 -7.08 2.90
N PHE A 203 -2.41 -7.40 1.80
CA PHE A 203 -2.17 -8.62 1.03
C PHE A 203 -1.81 -8.27 -0.41
N PHE A 204 -0.94 -9.08 -0.98
CA PHE A 204 -0.70 -9.16 -2.42
C PHE A 204 -0.80 -10.63 -2.83
N ILE A 205 -1.55 -10.90 -3.89
CA ILE A 205 -1.73 -12.25 -4.40
C ILE A 205 -0.77 -12.44 -5.56
N ASN A 206 0.22 -13.29 -5.36
CA ASN A 206 1.20 -13.67 -6.37
C ASN A 206 0.82 -15.02 -6.97
N ASP A 207 -0.04 -14.99 -8.00
CA ASP A 207 -0.39 -16.19 -8.76
C ASP A 207 0.51 -16.41 -9.99
N ASN A 208 1.37 -15.43 -10.32
CA ASN A 208 2.47 -15.42 -11.30
C ASN A 208 2.38 -16.39 -12.49
N VAL A 209 1.20 -16.53 -13.09
CA VAL A 209 1.01 -17.30 -14.34
C VAL A 209 1.38 -16.45 -15.55
N ASP A 210 0.85 -15.22 -15.59
CA ASP A 210 1.17 -14.19 -16.58
C ASP A 210 0.84 -12.81 -15.96
N LEU A 211 1.43 -11.74 -16.50
CA LEU A 211 1.27 -10.38 -15.96
C LEU A 211 -0.16 -9.84 -16.03
N ASN A 212 -0.94 -10.22 -17.04
CA ASN A 212 -2.32 -9.75 -17.18
C ASN A 212 -3.22 -10.38 -16.12
N ARG A 213 -3.02 -11.66 -15.84
CA ARG A 213 -3.72 -12.38 -14.80
C ARG A 213 -3.32 -11.88 -13.40
N LEU A 214 -2.02 -11.69 -13.17
CA LEU A 214 -1.52 -11.10 -11.91
C LEU A 214 -2.17 -9.74 -11.61
N GLN A 215 -2.28 -8.88 -12.63
CA GLN A 215 -2.96 -7.58 -12.51
C GLN A 215 -4.46 -7.75 -12.23
N LYS A 216 -5.16 -8.60 -13.00
CA LYS A 216 -6.61 -8.84 -12.85
C LYS A 216 -6.95 -9.34 -11.44
N THR A 217 -6.20 -10.33 -10.96
CA THR A 217 -6.32 -10.89 -9.61
C THR A 217 -6.22 -9.80 -8.55
N ASN A 218 -5.15 -9.00 -8.56
CA ASN A 218 -4.94 -7.97 -7.54
C ASN A 218 -5.91 -6.78 -7.68
N ASN A 219 -6.37 -6.47 -8.89
CA ASN A 219 -7.41 -5.45 -9.11
C ASN A 219 -8.77 -5.90 -8.56
N GLN A 220 -9.15 -7.16 -8.78
CA GLN A 220 -10.37 -7.71 -8.19
C GLN A 220 -10.28 -7.71 -6.67
N TRP A 221 -9.16 -8.19 -6.11
CA TRP A 221 -8.91 -8.14 -4.67
C TRP A 221 -9.05 -6.73 -4.09
N THR A 222 -8.46 -5.74 -4.77
CA THR A 222 -8.56 -4.32 -4.38
C THR A 222 -10.03 -3.84 -4.35
N ARG A 223 -10.83 -4.22 -5.35
CA ARG A 223 -12.26 -3.85 -5.44
C ARG A 223 -13.08 -4.51 -4.33
N THR A 224 -12.89 -5.81 -4.09
CA THR A 224 -13.58 -6.54 -3.02
C THR A 224 -13.27 -5.94 -1.66
N VAL A 225 -11.99 -5.67 -1.35
CA VAL A 225 -11.60 -5.00 -0.10
C VAL A 225 -12.30 -3.65 0.05
N LYS A 226 -12.31 -2.80 -0.99
CA LYS A 226 -12.95 -1.48 -0.93
C LYS A 226 -14.45 -1.60 -0.68
N SER A 227 -15.14 -2.46 -1.41
CA SER A 227 -16.58 -2.70 -1.26
C SER A 227 -16.93 -3.15 0.17
N GLN A 228 -16.18 -4.10 0.71
CA GLN A 228 -16.42 -4.60 2.07
C GLN A 228 -16.11 -3.55 3.15
N MET A 229 -15.06 -2.73 2.94
CA MET A 229 -14.76 -1.61 3.84
C MET A 229 -15.86 -0.54 3.81
N GLU A 230 -16.44 -0.24 2.65
CA GLU A 230 -17.56 0.69 2.52
C GLU A 230 -18.84 0.15 3.16
N GLU A 231 -19.16 -1.14 2.96
CA GLU A 231 -20.29 -1.79 3.61
C GLU A 231 -20.17 -1.77 5.15
N ALA A 232 -18.99 -2.11 5.68
CA ALA A 232 -18.74 -2.05 7.11
C ALA A 232 -18.86 -0.64 7.67
N LYS A 233 -18.37 0.38 6.94
CA LYS A 233 -18.55 1.80 7.31
C LYS A 233 -20.04 2.18 7.36
N GLN A 234 -20.84 1.78 6.37
CA GLN A 234 -22.28 2.07 6.33
C GLN A 234 -23.06 1.42 7.47
N LYS A 235 -22.66 0.20 7.86
CA LYS A 235 -23.27 -0.55 8.97
C LYS A 235 -22.73 -0.17 10.35
N ASN A 236 -21.77 0.75 10.42
CA ASN A 236 -21.02 1.11 11.63
C ASN A 236 -20.39 -0.13 12.32
N GLU A 237 -19.96 -1.09 11.51
CA GLU A 237 -19.34 -2.34 11.96
C GLU A 237 -17.82 -2.23 11.96
N ARG A 238 -17.18 -2.92 12.90
CA ARG A 238 -15.73 -3.03 12.91
C ARG A 238 -15.26 -3.92 11.76
N VAL A 239 -14.36 -3.39 10.95
CA VAL A 239 -13.73 -4.16 9.87
C VAL A 239 -12.89 -5.30 10.44
N ASN A 240 -13.26 -6.54 10.14
CA ASN A 240 -12.44 -7.72 10.43
C ASN A 240 -11.56 -8.05 9.21
N THR A 241 -10.25 -7.82 9.34
CA THR A 241 -9.29 -8.01 8.23
C THR A 241 -9.23 -9.47 7.78
N LYS A 242 -9.33 -10.44 8.70
CA LYS A 242 -9.31 -11.87 8.38
C LYS A 242 -10.58 -12.32 7.67
N ARG A 243 -11.74 -11.75 8.03
CA ARG A 243 -12.99 -11.97 7.30
C ARG A 243 -12.87 -11.50 5.86
N ILE A 244 -12.42 -10.26 5.64
CA ILE A 244 -12.19 -9.72 4.29
C ILE A 244 -11.26 -10.64 3.52
N PHE A 245 -10.16 -11.09 4.14
CA PHE A 245 -9.22 -12.01 3.52
C PHE A 245 -9.88 -13.33 3.07
N ILE A 246 -10.66 -13.97 3.93
CA ILE A 246 -11.38 -15.21 3.60
C ILE A 246 -12.41 -14.99 2.50
N ASP A 247 -13.22 -13.93 2.59
CA ASP A 247 -14.21 -13.58 1.56
C ASP A 247 -13.51 -13.34 0.21
N CYS A 248 -12.39 -12.60 0.20
CA CYS A 248 -11.61 -12.38 -1.00
C CYS A 248 -11.04 -13.69 -1.56
N LEU A 249 -10.58 -14.63 -0.73
CA LEU A 249 -10.12 -15.94 -1.21
C LEU A 249 -11.26 -16.76 -1.84
N ILE A 250 -12.44 -16.79 -1.21
CA ILE A 250 -13.61 -17.51 -1.72
C ILE A 250 -14.03 -16.95 -3.08
N GLU A 251 -14.12 -15.63 -3.20
CA GLU A 251 -14.38 -14.95 -4.49
C GLU A 251 -13.26 -15.19 -5.50
N ALA A 252 -12.01 -15.31 -5.00
CA ALA A 252 -10.85 -15.45 -5.85
C ALA A 252 -10.69 -16.82 -6.50
N LYS A 253 -11.29 -17.85 -5.89
CA LYS A 253 -11.17 -19.23 -6.32
C LYS A 253 -11.54 -19.44 -7.79
N ASP A 254 -12.50 -18.71 -8.33
CA ASP A 254 -12.95 -18.89 -9.71
C ASP A 254 -11.92 -18.42 -10.76
N PHE A 255 -10.95 -17.59 -10.35
CA PHE A 255 -9.83 -17.22 -11.21
C PHE A 255 -8.52 -17.90 -10.81
N LEU A 256 -8.32 -18.32 -9.55
CA LEU A 256 -7.10 -18.99 -9.09
C LEU A 256 -7.04 -20.45 -9.56
N GLN A 257 -6.10 -20.78 -10.45
CA GLN A 257 -6.03 -22.12 -11.09
C GLN A 257 -4.89 -23.00 -10.57
N SER A 258 -4.01 -22.44 -9.73
CA SER A 258 -2.79 -23.06 -9.21
C SER A 258 -2.67 -22.80 -7.70
N ASP A 259 -1.64 -23.40 -7.10
CA ASP A 259 -1.15 -22.95 -5.79
C ASP A 259 -0.74 -21.48 -5.89
N ILE A 260 -0.98 -20.71 -4.82
CA ILE A 260 -0.72 -19.28 -4.81
C ILE A 260 0.21 -18.90 -3.67
N GLU A 261 1.06 -17.92 -3.94
CA GLU A 261 1.85 -17.24 -2.93
C GLU A 261 1.12 -15.94 -2.54
N ILE A 262 0.87 -15.75 -1.25
CA ILE A 262 0.26 -14.54 -0.72
C ILE A 262 1.32 -13.83 0.13
N ILE A 263 1.65 -12.60 -0.26
CA ILE A 263 2.53 -11.76 0.54
C ILE A 263 1.68 -10.94 1.49
N VAL A 264 1.99 -11.03 2.78
CA VAL A 264 1.29 -10.34 3.85
C VAL A 264 2.21 -9.27 4.44
N LYS A 265 1.66 -8.07 4.61
CA LYS A 265 2.33 -6.98 5.31
C LYS A 265 1.48 -6.44 6.44
N LYS A 266 2.06 -6.47 7.65
CA LYS A 266 1.48 -5.91 8.88
C LYS A 266 2.25 -4.64 9.29
N PRO A 267 1.58 -3.53 9.68
CA PRO A 267 2.24 -2.31 10.15
C PRO A 267 3.20 -2.51 11.33
N GLU A 268 2.94 -3.51 12.16
CA GLU A 268 3.67 -3.79 13.39
C GLU A 268 4.95 -4.62 13.16
N ARG A 269 5.11 -5.20 11.97
CA ARG A 269 6.23 -6.09 11.64
C ARG A 269 7.16 -5.42 10.64
N ALA A 270 8.47 -5.53 10.89
CA ALA A 270 9.50 -4.96 10.02
C ALA A 270 9.83 -5.85 8.81
N TYR A 271 9.13 -6.97 8.62
CA TYR A 271 9.34 -7.92 7.54
C TYR A 271 8.02 -8.24 6.83
N PHE A 272 8.13 -8.89 5.68
CA PHE A 272 7.02 -9.46 4.93
C PHE A 272 6.83 -10.91 5.34
N GLU A 273 5.60 -11.35 5.40
CA GLU A 273 5.24 -12.76 5.59
C GLU A 273 4.80 -13.34 4.25
N THR A 274 5.07 -14.62 4.06
CA THR A 274 4.61 -15.36 2.90
C THR A 274 3.70 -16.49 3.36
N LEU A 275 2.50 -16.57 2.79
CA LEU A 275 1.58 -17.70 2.95
C LEU A 275 1.51 -18.44 1.62
N TYR A 276 1.78 -19.73 1.62
CA TYR A 276 1.54 -20.60 0.47
C TYR A 276 0.20 -21.29 0.63
N LEU A 277 -0.74 -20.98 -0.25
CA LEU A 277 -2.06 -21.59 -0.25
C LEU A 277 -2.16 -22.61 -1.39
N ARG A 278 -2.41 -23.87 -1.00
CA ARG A 278 -2.64 -24.95 -1.95
C ARG A 278 -4.00 -24.79 -2.61
N LYS A 279 -4.09 -25.14 -3.89
CA LYS A 279 -5.35 -25.14 -4.64
C LYS A 279 -6.43 -25.97 -3.94
N GLU A 280 -6.06 -27.15 -3.43
CA GLU A 280 -6.99 -28.03 -2.71
C GLU A 280 -7.51 -27.40 -1.41
N SER A 281 -6.68 -26.63 -0.71
CA SER A 281 -7.10 -25.90 0.49
C SER A 281 -8.11 -24.79 0.15
N LEU A 282 -7.93 -24.13 -1.00
CA LEU A 282 -8.87 -23.12 -1.49
C LEU A 282 -10.22 -23.74 -1.88
N GLU A 283 -10.21 -24.95 -2.47
CA GLU A 283 -11.42 -25.74 -2.73
C GLU A 283 -12.19 -26.05 -1.44
N ILE A 284 -11.48 -26.52 -0.41
CA ILE A 284 -12.09 -26.79 0.90
C ILE A 284 -12.67 -25.49 1.49
N LEU A 285 -11.92 -24.39 1.44
CA LEU A 285 -12.40 -23.10 1.96
C LEU A 285 -13.68 -22.64 1.25
N LYS A 286 -13.78 -22.81 -0.07
CA LYS A 286 -15.01 -22.48 -0.82
C LYS A 286 -16.19 -23.33 -0.36
N ASN A 287 -15.99 -24.63 -0.16
CA ASN A 287 -17.04 -25.51 0.35
C ASN A 287 -17.48 -25.16 1.79
N MET A 288 -16.65 -24.39 2.52
CA MET A 288 -16.97 -23.85 3.84
C MET A 288 -17.60 -22.45 3.81
N GLU A 289 -17.88 -21.87 2.63
CA GLU A 289 -18.41 -20.50 2.49
C GLU A 289 -19.65 -20.23 3.35
N SER A 290 -20.58 -21.17 3.40
CA SER A 290 -21.82 -21.07 4.19
C SER A 290 -21.59 -21.22 5.70
N TYR A 291 -20.45 -21.76 6.13
CA TYR A 291 -20.18 -22.13 7.51
C TYR A 291 -19.14 -21.24 8.19
N TYR A 292 -18.15 -20.69 7.46
CA TYR A 292 -17.03 -20.00 8.09
C TYR A 292 -17.49 -18.77 8.90
N LYS A 293 -18.60 -18.14 8.49
CA LYS A 293 -19.21 -17.01 9.19
C LYS A 293 -19.67 -17.36 10.61
N ALA A 294 -19.91 -18.63 10.92
CA ALA A 294 -20.20 -19.09 12.27
C ALA A 294 -19.02 -18.82 13.24
N PHE A 295 -17.80 -18.68 12.73
CA PHE A 295 -16.60 -18.37 13.51
C PHE A 295 -16.31 -16.86 13.62
N CYS A 296 -17.12 -15.99 12.98
CA CYS A 296 -16.93 -14.54 12.97
C CYS A 296 -17.39 -13.86 14.26
N PHE A 297 -16.89 -14.30 15.41
CA PHE A 297 -17.16 -13.70 16.72
C PHE A 297 -15.89 -13.61 17.57
N SER A 298 -15.96 -12.86 18.66
CA SER A 298 -14.87 -12.74 19.63
C SER A 298 -15.36 -13.10 21.02
N ILE A 299 -14.52 -13.80 21.77
CA ILE A 299 -14.77 -14.19 23.16
C ILE A 299 -13.95 -13.28 24.06
N LYS A 300 -14.61 -12.60 25.01
CA LYS A 300 -13.93 -11.83 26.06
C LYS A 300 -13.33 -12.82 27.06
N ILE A 301 -12.03 -12.74 27.28
CA ILE A 301 -11.31 -13.58 28.26
C ILE A 301 -11.01 -12.77 29.52
N SER A 302 -10.64 -11.50 29.37
CA SER A 302 -10.47 -10.53 30.47
C SER A 302 -10.89 -9.13 30.03
N ASP A 303 -10.80 -8.14 30.91
CA ASP A 303 -11.22 -6.76 30.61
C ASP A 303 -10.50 -6.16 29.39
N ASP A 304 -9.23 -6.48 29.22
CA ASP A 304 -8.39 -5.96 28.14
C ASP A 304 -8.05 -7.00 27.06
N TYR A 305 -8.62 -8.20 27.12
CA TYR A 305 -8.28 -9.29 26.20
C TYR A 305 -9.49 -10.00 25.60
N TRP A 306 -9.51 -10.02 24.28
CA TRP A 306 -10.51 -10.69 23.44
C TRP A 306 -9.82 -11.64 22.48
N ILE A 307 -10.29 -12.88 22.39
CA ILE A 307 -9.86 -13.84 21.38
C ILE A 307 -10.80 -13.72 20.19
N ASN A 308 -10.24 -13.55 18.99
CA ASN A 308 -11.00 -13.60 17.74
C ASN A 308 -11.00 -15.05 17.22
N ILE A 309 -12.15 -15.72 17.27
CA ILE A 309 -12.24 -17.16 16.96
C ILE A 309 -11.90 -17.43 15.50
N LEU A 310 -12.22 -16.51 14.59
CA LEU A 310 -11.87 -16.67 13.18
C LEU A 310 -10.35 -16.76 12.97
N ASN A 311 -9.56 -16.03 13.75
CA ASN A 311 -8.09 -16.06 13.66
C ASN A 311 -7.47 -17.35 14.21
N GLU A 312 -8.16 -18.04 15.14
CA GLU A 312 -7.67 -19.29 15.73
C GLU A 312 -8.02 -20.51 14.85
N VAL A 313 -9.12 -20.41 14.09
CA VAL A 313 -9.62 -21.50 13.24
C VAL A 313 -9.01 -21.46 11.82
N PHE A 314 -8.72 -20.26 11.29
CA PHE A 314 -8.21 -20.03 9.93
C PHE A 314 -6.92 -19.19 9.94
#